data_AF-A0A2K3N1A3-F1
#
_entry.id   AF-A0A2K3N1A3-F1
#
_cell.length_a   1.000
_cell.length_b   1.000
_cell.length_c   1.000
_cell.angle_alpha   90.00
_cell.angle_beta   90.00
_cell.angle_gamma   90.00
#
_symmetry.space_group_name_H-M   'P 1'
#
loop_
_entity.id
_entity.type
_entity.pdbx_description
1 polymer ?
#
loop_
_entity_poly.entity_id
_entity_poly.type
_entity_poly.pdbx_seq_one_letter_code
_entity_poly.pdbx_strand_id
1 'polypeptide(L)'
;MPCPNEKYGCKETISYSKTRKHEEECIYVPCYCPLSGCDFVASSEVLFDHFNHKHGDSRIHFSYGSSFVVSLKSNDEVIVLQEHTNGKLFVLNNSEVHLGNAVNISCIGPNSSESRYSYDISATSQIGCLKLQYVTKNIQQSTLATHSSEFLLIPFGYFEPLKLEICITPKIQIFVRRGNGKMTLLKVVISDKIADLKEKYMNVEGIPVNQQRLMFGRKQLDDDNCTIADYNIQENSIIYLTCPAS
;
A
#
# COMPACT_ATOMS: atom_id res chain seq x y z
N MET A 1 -2.54 -33.00 5.94
CA MET A 1 -3.04 -32.93 4.55
C MET A 1 -2.21 -31.88 3.83
N PRO A 2 -1.77 -32.12 2.58
CA PRO A 2 -1.06 -31.10 1.80
C PRO A 2 -1.97 -29.88 1.57
N CYS A 3 -1.36 -28.70 1.47
CA CYS A 3 -2.08 -27.47 1.18
C CYS A 3 -2.77 -27.53 -0.20
N PRO A 4 -4.02 -27.04 -0.35
CA PRO A 4 -4.68 -26.93 -1.66
C PRO A 4 -3.90 -26.11 -2.69
N ASN A 5 -3.02 -25.22 -2.23
CA ASN A 5 -2.16 -24.37 -3.06
C ASN A 5 -0.79 -25.00 -3.38
N GLU A 6 -0.63 -26.31 -3.21
CA GLU A 6 0.62 -27.03 -3.56
C GLU A 6 1.02 -26.82 -5.03
N LYS A 7 0.05 -26.80 -5.94
CA LYS A 7 0.26 -26.47 -7.37
C LYS A 7 0.82 -25.08 -7.63
N TYR A 8 0.70 -24.16 -6.67
CA TYR A 8 1.25 -22.80 -6.72
C TYR A 8 2.52 -22.64 -5.89
N GLY A 9 3.04 -23.73 -5.30
CA GLY A 9 4.33 -23.76 -4.60
C GLY A 9 4.27 -23.99 -3.09
N CYS A 10 3.08 -24.14 -2.50
CA CYS A 10 2.97 -24.39 -1.06
C CYS A 10 3.41 -25.82 -0.69
N LYS A 11 4.48 -25.95 0.09
CA LYS A 11 5.01 -27.26 0.54
C LYS A 11 4.54 -27.64 1.95
N GLU A 12 3.66 -26.86 2.56
CA GLU A 12 3.21 -27.12 3.92
C GLU A 12 2.25 -28.29 4.01
N THR A 13 2.46 -29.13 5.03
CA THR A 13 1.53 -30.20 5.41
C THR A 13 0.76 -29.75 6.63
N ILE A 14 -0.55 -29.56 6.47
CA ILE A 14 -1.40 -28.92 7.47
C ILE A 14 -2.15 -29.98 8.27
N SER A 15 -2.17 -29.84 9.59
CA SER A 15 -3.06 -30.61 10.47
C SER A 15 -4.49 -30.07 10.38
N TYR A 16 -5.50 -30.94 10.41
CA TYR A 16 -6.92 -30.57 10.29
C TYR A 16 -7.36 -29.38 11.19
N SER A 17 -6.82 -29.29 12.41
CA SER A 17 -7.12 -28.22 13.37
C SER A 17 -6.49 -26.85 13.05
N LYS A 18 -5.54 -26.78 12.12
CA LYS A 18 -4.81 -25.55 11.73
C LYS A 18 -5.10 -25.12 10.29
N THR A 19 -5.98 -25.83 9.57
CA THR A 19 -6.30 -25.58 8.17
C THR A 19 -6.73 -24.14 7.92
N ARG A 20 -7.72 -23.65 8.69
CA ARG A 20 -8.24 -22.29 8.54
C ARG A 20 -7.18 -21.22 8.76
N LYS A 21 -6.34 -21.39 9.79
CA LYS A 21 -5.26 -20.44 10.09
C LYS A 21 -4.22 -20.42 8.96
N HIS A 22 -3.84 -21.59 8.45
CA HIS A 22 -2.93 -21.66 7.31
C HIS A 22 -3.55 -21.01 6.06
N GLU A 23 -4.82 -21.28 5.74
CA GLU A 23 -5.50 -20.70 4.57
C GLU A 23 -5.57 -19.17 4.63
N GLU A 24 -5.77 -18.60 5.82
CA GLU A 24 -5.76 -17.15 6.08
C GLU A 24 -4.34 -16.54 5.99
N GLU A 25 -3.27 -17.33 6.12
CA GLU A 25 -1.87 -16.88 6.11
C GLU A 25 -1.08 -17.36 4.87
N CYS A 26 -1.69 -18.18 4.01
CA CYS A 26 -1.01 -18.85 2.92
C CYS A 26 -0.61 -17.85 1.83
N ILE A 27 0.69 -17.63 1.68
CA ILE A 27 1.25 -16.71 0.68
C ILE A 27 1.17 -17.24 -0.76
N TYR A 28 0.76 -18.50 -0.95
CA TYR A 28 0.65 -19.15 -2.27
C TYR A 28 -0.79 -19.19 -2.79
N VAL A 29 -1.72 -18.50 -2.13
CA VAL A 29 -3.10 -18.36 -2.61
C VAL A 29 -3.06 -17.67 -3.99
N PRO A 30 -3.72 -18.24 -5.01
CA PRO A 30 -3.72 -17.65 -6.34
C PRO A 30 -4.55 -16.37 -6.38
N CYS A 31 -4.22 -15.50 -7.33
CA CYS A 31 -4.92 -14.27 -7.64
C CYS A 31 -5.56 -14.37 -9.02
N TYR A 32 -6.73 -13.75 -9.17
CA TYR A 32 -7.49 -13.68 -10.40
C TYR A 32 -7.20 -12.38 -11.15
N CYS A 33 -7.30 -12.42 -12.47
CA CYS A 33 -7.26 -11.21 -13.27
C CYS A 33 -8.40 -10.27 -12.85
N PRO A 34 -8.12 -8.98 -12.58
CA PRO A 34 -9.14 -8.03 -12.14
C PRO A 34 -10.04 -7.53 -13.30
N LEU A 35 -9.71 -7.83 -14.56
CA LEU A 35 -10.51 -7.38 -15.70
C LEU A 35 -11.70 -8.30 -15.95
N SER A 36 -12.86 -7.68 -16.18
CA SER A 36 -14.10 -8.39 -16.54
C SER A 36 -13.91 -9.18 -17.84
N GLY A 37 -14.35 -10.44 -17.84
CA GLY A 37 -14.23 -11.35 -18.98
C GLY A 37 -12.88 -12.08 -19.09
N CYS A 38 -11.99 -11.97 -18.10
CA CYS A 38 -10.72 -12.71 -18.06
C CYS A 38 -10.65 -13.65 -16.86
N ASP A 39 -10.80 -14.95 -17.09
CA ASP A 39 -10.79 -15.99 -16.05
C ASP A 39 -9.38 -16.46 -15.66
N PHE A 40 -8.34 -15.69 -16.01
CA PHE A 40 -6.96 -16.07 -15.72
C PHE A 40 -6.69 -16.07 -14.22
N VAL A 41 -6.06 -17.15 -13.73
CA VAL A 41 -5.74 -17.37 -12.32
C VAL A 41 -4.34 -17.93 -12.18
N ALA A 42 -3.50 -17.29 -11.36
CA ALA A 42 -2.12 -17.70 -11.13
C ALA A 42 -1.56 -17.14 -9.82
N SER A 43 -0.28 -17.37 -9.52
CA SER A 43 0.40 -16.62 -8.45
C SER A 43 0.44 -15.12 -8.76
N SER A 44 0.62 -14.27 -7.75
CA SER A 44 0.66 -12.82 -7.98
C SER A 44 1.78 -12.38 -8.92
N GLU A 45 2.89 -13.12 -8.95
CA GLU A 45 4.04 -12.86 -9.84
C GLU A 45 3.71 -13.20 -11.30
N VAL A 46 3.09 -14.36 -11.55
CA VAL A 46 2.70 -14.78 -12.90
C VAL A 46 1.53 -13.94 -13.44
N LEU A 47 0.65 -13.47 -12.55
CA LEU A 47 -0.46 -12.60 -12.93
C LEU A 47 0.03 -11.27 -13.51
N PHE A 48 1.15 -10.73 -13.02
CA PHE A 48 1.78 -9.54 -13.59
C PHE A 48 2.20 -9.77 -15.04
N ASP A 49 2.89 -10.88 -15.32
CA ASP A 49 3.34 -11.22 -16.66
C ASP A 49 2.16 -11.40 -17.60
N HIS A 50 1.12 -12.11 -17.16
CA HIS A 50 -0.13 -12.24 -17.94
C HIS A 50 -0.71 -10.88 -18.32
N PHE A 51 -0.82 -9.98 -17.34
CA PHE A 51 -1.39 -8.64 -17.57
C PHE A 51 -0.56 -7.84 -18.57
N ASN A 52 0.77 -7.92 -18.50
CA ASN A 52 1.67 -7.28 -19.46
C ASN A 52 1.44 -7.74 -20.90
N HIS A 53 1.23 -9.04 -21.11
CA HIS A 53 1.14 -9.60 -22.45
C HIS A 53 -0.28 -9.55 -23.04
N LYS A 54 -1.32 -9.60 -22.22
CA LYS A 54 -2.72 -9.73 -22.67
C LYS A 54 -3.55 -8.47 -22.49
N HIS A 55 -3.14 -7.56 -21.62
CA HIS A 55 -3.95 -6.41 -21.19
C HIS A 55 -3.14 -5.10 -21.13
N GLY A 56 -2.07 -4.98 -21.92
CA GLY A 56 -1.14 -3.85 -21.87
C GLY A 56 -1.80 -2.47 -22.02
N ASP A 57 -2.87 -2.36 -22.81
CA ASP A 57 -3.57 -1.09 -23.07
C ASP A 57 -4.58 -0.70 -21.98
N SER A 58 -4.90 -1.61 -21.06
CA SER A 58 -5.99 -1.44 -20.07
C SER A 58 -5.50 -1.02 -18.68
N ARG A 59 -4.26 -0.51 -18.56
CA ARG A 59 -3.63 -0.15 -17.29
C ARG A 59 -3.18 1.30 -17.22
N ILE A 60 -3.10 1.78 -15.99
CA ILE A 60 -2.40 3.01 -15.66
C ILE A 60 -1.09 2.64 -14.96
N HIS A 61 0.03 3.04 -15.56
CA HIS A 61 1.33 2.91 -14.93
C HIS A 61 1.54 3.98 -13.87
N PHE A 62 2.12 3.57 -12.74
CA PHE A 62 2.57 4.50 -11.72
C PHE A 62 3.90 4.07 -11.11
N SER A 63 4.49 4.95 -10.32
CA SER A 63 5.67 4.68 -9.49
C SER A 63 5.35 5.01 -8.05
N TYR A 64 5.86 4.21 -7.12
CA TYR A 64 5.61 4.44 -5.70
C TYR A 64 6.05 5.83 -5.24
N GLY A 65 5.26 6.44 -4.36
CA GLY A 65 5.53 7.77 -3.79
C GLY A 65 5.36 8.94 -4.76
N SER A 66 5.06 8.68 -6.05
CA SER A 66 4.77 9.71 -7.04
C SER A 66 3.26 9.82 -7.25
N SER A 67 2.72 11.03 -7.13
CA SER A 67 1.32 11.29 -7.44
C SER A 67 1.04 11.17 -8.94
N PHE A 68 -0.10 10.62 -9.30
CA PHE A 68 -0.59 10.51 -10.68
C PHE A 68 -2.10 10.72 -10.72
N VAL A 69 -2.63 11.10 -11.89
CA VAL A 69 -4.06 11.40 -12.06
C VAL A 69 -4.77 10.29 -12.82
N VAL A 70 -5.87 9.80 -12.26
CA VAL A 70 -6.80 8.86 -12.88
C VAL A 70 -8.10 9.58 -13.19
N SER A 71 -8.67 9.32 -14.37
CA SER A 71 -9.97 9.87 -14.78
C SER A 71 -11.01 8.77 -14.75
N LEU A 72 -12.00 8.86 -13.85
CA LEU A 72 -13.15 7.96 -13.79
C LEU A 72 -14.25 8.47 -14.70
N LYS A 73 -14.77 7.57 -15.55
CA LYS A 73 -15.97 7.79 -16.38
C LYS A 73 -17.18 7.14 -15.74
N SER A 74 -18.38 7.59 -16.13
CA SER A 74 -19.64 6.88 -15.84
C SER A 74 -19.52 5.46 -16.42
N ASN A 75 -19.64 4.44 -15.57
CA ASN A 75 -19.44 3.00 -15.82
C ASN A 75 -18.04 2.42 -15.55
N ASP A 76 -17.02 3.22 -15.20
CA ASP A 76 -15.75 2.64 -14.76
C ASP A 76 -15.91 2.07 -13.35
N GLU A 77 -16.17 0.78 -13.22
CA GLU A 77 -16.26 0.09 -11.91
C GLU A 77 -14.88 -0.26 -11.35
N VAL A 78 -13.95 -0.61 -12.23
CA VAL A 78 -12.63 -1.15 -11.89
C VAL A 78 -11.58 -0.56 -12.82
N ILE A 79 -10.60 0.16 -12.25
CA ILE A 79 -9.41 0.60 -12.97
C ILE A 79 -8.18 -0.14 -12.42
N VAL A 80 -7.41 -0.74 -13.31
CA VAL A 80 -6.19 -1.47 -12.94
C VAL A 80 -4.99 -0.52 -12.98
N LEU A 81 -4.27 -0.46 -11.86
CA LEU A 81 -3.06 0.32 -11.67
C LEU A 81 -1.88 -0.64 -11.56
N GLN A 82 -0.81 -0.39 -12.29
CA GLN A 82 0.37 -1.25 -12.29
C GLN A 82 1.63 -0.46 -11.97
N GLU A 83 2.37 -0.93 -10.98
CA GLU A 83 3.65 -0.32 -10.63
C GLU A 83 4.73 -0.67 -11.66
N HIS A 84 5.56 0.31 -12.01
CA HIS A 84 6.50 0.22 -13.12
C HIS A 84 7.69 -0.73 -12.89
N THR A 85 8.21 -0.82 -11.66
CA THR A 85 9.48 -1.53 -11.37
C THR A 85 9.29 -3.02 -11.07
N ASN A 86 8.32 -3.36 -10.23
CA ASN A 86 8.06 -4.72 -9.76
C ASN A 86 6.76 -5.31 -10.31
N GLY A 87 5.98 -4.51 -11.05
CA GLY A 87 4.79 -5.00 -11.73
C GLY A 87 3.57 -5.20 -10.82
N LYS A 88 3.64 -4.76 -9.56
CA LYS A 88 2.58 -5.00 -8.59
C LYS A 88 1.28 -4.35 -9.06
N LEU A 89 0.21 -5.13 -8.99
CA LEU A 89 -1.13 -4.71 -9.42
C LEU A 89 -1.94 -4.17 -8.23
N PHE A 90 -2.60 -3.05 -8.48
CA PHE A 90 -3.58 -2.45 -7.61
C PHE A 90 -4.87 -2.21 -8.41
N VAL A 91 -5.98 -2.15 -7.69
CA VAL A 91 -7.28 -1.93 -8.27
C VAL A 91 -7.92 -0.74 -7.60
N LEU A 92 -8.24 0.28 -8.38
CA LEU A 92 -9.14 1.35 -7.99
C LEU A 92 -10.56 0.85 -8.21
N ASN A 93 -11.27 0.59 -7.11
CA ASN A 93 -12.67 0.20 -7.13
C ASN A 93 -13.52 1.45 -7.06
N ASN A 94 -14.52 1.54 -7.93
CA ASN A 94 -15.52 2.58 -7.93
C ASN A 94 -16.90 1.93 -7.90
N SER A 95 -17.70 2.28 -6.90
CA SER A 95 -19.12 1.91 -6.85
C SER A 95 -19.95 3.17 -6.81
N GLU A 96 -20.92 3.24 -7.70
CA GLU A 96 -21.95 4.24 -7.60
C GLU A 96 -22.87 3.89 -6.42
N VAL A 97 -23.08 4.84 -5.52
CA VAL A 97 -24.00 4.76 -4.39
C VAL A 97 -24.97 5.93 -4.44
N HIS A 98 -26.04 5.90 -3.65
CA HIS A 98 -27.10 6.92 -3.70
C HIS A 98 -26.63 8.38 -3.57
N LEU A 99 -25.46 8.62 -2.97
CA LEU A 99 -24.93 9.96 -2.70
C LEU A 99 -23.75 10.35 -3.59
N GLY A 100 -23.20 9.44 -4.39
CA GLY A 100 -22.00 9.72 -5.19
C GLY A 100 -21.21 8.47 -5.56
N ASN A 101 -19.93 8.65 -5.83
CA ASN A 101 -18.97 7.58 -6.11
C ASN A 101 -18.24 7.18 -4.83
N ALA A 102 -18.30 5.90 -4.45
CA ALA A 102 -17.53 5.33 -3.36
C ALA A 102 -16.27 4.66 -3.92
N VAL A 103 -15.12 5.27 -3.63
CA VAL A 103 -13.84 4.89 -4.25
C VAL A 103 -12.85 4.36 -3.21
N ASN A 104 -12.18 3.24 -3.51
CA ASN A 104 -11.08 2.71 -2.69
C ASN A 104 -10.00 2.05 -3.56
N ILE A 105 -8.82 1.83 -2.97
CA ILE A 105 -7.71 1.13 -3.64
C ILE A 105 -7.37 -0.15 -2.89
N SER A 106 -7.38 -1.26 -3.62
CA SER A 106 -6.99 -2.58 -3.13
C SER A 106 -5.74 -3.08 -3.85
N CYS A 107 -4.93 -3.87 -3.16
CA CYS A 107 -3.73 -4.48 -3.71
C CYS A 107 -4.04 -5.92 -4.13
N ILE A 108 -3.65 -6.32 -5.34
CA ILE A 108 -3.80 -7.72 -5.78
C ILE A 108 -2.65 -8.54 -5.20
N GLY A 109 -2.98 -9.53 -4.40
CA GLY A 109 -1.97 -10.37 -3.76
C GLY A 109 -2.54 -11.45 -2.85
N PRO A 110 -1.69 -12.37 -2.40
CA PRO A 110 -2.09 -13.41 -1.47
C PRO A 110 -2.48 -12.80 -0.11
N ASN A 111 -3.13 -13.62 0.71
CA ASN A 111 -3.46 -13.22 2.06
C ASN A 111 -2.18 -12.92 2.83
N SER A 112 -2.11 -11.72 3.40
CA SER A 112 -1.12 -11.40 4.43
C SER A 112 -1.83 -10.68 5.57
N SER A 113 -1.45 -11.01 6.79
CA SER A 113 -2.00 -10.38 8.01
C SER A 113 -1.70 -8.88 8.08
N GLU A 114 -0.65 -8.42 7.38
CA GLU A 114 -0.29 -7.01 7.31
C GLU A 114 -0.32 -6.49 5.87
N SER A 115 -0.94 -5.32 5.71
CA SER A 115 -0.86 -4.58 4.47
C SER A 115 0.46 -3.81 4.38
N ARG A 116 1.16 -4.06 3.27
CA ARG A 116 2.47 -3.47 2.93
C ARG A 116 2.38 -2.15 2.18
N TYR A 117 1.19 -1.64 1.89
CA TYR A 117 1.04 -0.40 1.12
C TYR A 117 -0.01 0.53 1.76
N SER A 118 0.24 1.82 1.63
CA SER A 118 -0.71 2.89 1.90
C SER A 118 -0.98 3.65 0.62
N TYR A 119 -2.07 4.41 0.61
CA TYR A 119 -2.39 5.30 -0.46
C TYR A 119 -3.02 6.59 0.05
N ASP A 120 -2.77 7.66 -0.68
CA ASP A 120 -3.51 8.90 -0.66
C ASP A 120 -4.35 8.98 -1.93
N ILE A 121 -5.62 9.33 -1.78
CA ILE A 121 -6.51 9.64 -2.89
C ILE A 121 -7.20 10.97 -2.63
N SER A 122 -7.14 11.87 -3.59
CA SER A 122 -7.76 13.18 -3.55
C SER A 122 -8.65 13.43 -4.77
N ALA A 123 -9.84 13.97 -4.51
CA ALA A 123 -10.75 14.49 -5.52
C ALA A 123 -10.88 15.99 -5.33
N THR A 124 -10.46 16.77 -6.34
CA THR A 124 -10.45 18.23 -6.28
C THR A 124 -11.47 18.81 -7.25
N SER A 125 -12.31 19.71 -6.77
CA SER A 125 -13.23 20.52 -7.56
C SER A 125 -12.92 22.01 -7.39
N GLN A 126 -13.67 22.87 -8.08
CA GLN A 126 -13.55 24.32 -7.92
C GLN A 126 -13.88 24.82 -6.51
N ILE A 127 -14.66 24.03 -5.75
CA ILE A 127 -15.21 24.42 -4.45
C ILE A 127 -14.50 23.74 -3.26
N GLY A 128 -13.63 22.76 -3.51
CA GLY A 128 -12.92 22.07 -2.42
C GLY A 128 -12.16 20.82 -2.87
N CYS A 129 -11.47 20.22 -1.89
CA CYS A 129 -10.72 18.98 -2.05
C CYS A 129 -11.16 17.98 -0.99
N LEU A 130 -11.52 16.78 -1.43
CA LEU A 130 -11.79 15.63 -0.57
C LEU A 130 -10.56 14.72 -0.62
N LYS A 131 -10.01 14.36 0.53
CA LYS A 131 -8.82 13.50 0.61
C LYS A 131 -9.06 12.35 1.58
N LEU A 132 -8.61 11.16 1.20
CA LEU A 132 -8.51 9.99 2.06
C LEU A 132 -7.07 9.48 2.04
N GLN A 133 -6.52 9.24 3.23
CA GLN A 133 -5.26 8.54 3.42
C GLN A 133 -5.56 7.22 4.11
N TYR A 134 -5.22 6.09 3.50
CA TYR A 134 -5.57 4.77 4.01
C TYR A 134 -4.55 3.69 3.68
N VAL A 135 -4.75 2.50 4.25
CA VAL A 135 -3.91 1.32 4.06
C VAL A 135 -4.61 0.39 3.07
N THR A 136 -3.90 -0.10 2.04
CA THR A 136 -4.53 -0.97 1.03
C THR A 136 -4.92 -2.30 1.66
N LYS A 137 -6.03 -2.92 1.27
CA LYS A 137 -6.29 -4.33 1.61
C LYS A 137 -5.78 -5.23 0.49
N ASN A 138 -5.25 -6.39 0.85
CA ASN A 138 -4.93 -7.40 -0.15
C ASN A 138 -6.21 -8.13 -0.54
N ILE A 139 -6.44 -8.28 -1.84
CA ILE A 139 -7.54 -9.04 -2.41
C ILE A 139 -6.98 -10.03 -3.44
N GLN A 140 -7.59 -11.21 -3.53
CA GLN A 140 -7.26 -12.18 -4.57
C GLN A 140 -8.09 -11.97 -5.83
N GLN A 141 -9.26 -11.34 -5.70
CA GLN A 141 -10.20 -11.09 -6.79
C GLN A 141 -10.96 -9.80 -6.51
N SER A 142 -11.18 -8.99 -7.54
CA SER A 142 -12.12 -7.86 -7.45
C SER A 142 -13.55 -8.38 -7.49
N THR A 143 -14.33 -8.14 -6.43
CA THR A 143 -15.74 -8.52 -6.32
C THR A 143 -16.53 -7.36 -5.73
N LEU A 144 -17.85 -7.31 -5.96
CA LEU A 144 -18.75 -6.33 -5.33
C LEU A 144 -18.68 -6.31 -3.79
N ALA A 145 -18.19 -7.40 -3.15
CA ALA A 145 -17.98 -7.45 -1.71
C ALA A 145 -16.76 -6.63 -1.21
N THR A 146 -15.87 -6.20 -2.11
CA THR A 146 -14.70 -5.36 -1.77
C THR A 146 -15.07 -3.91 -1.39
N HIS A 147 -16.34 -3.53 -1.55
CA HIS A 147 -16.90 -2.26 -1.10
C HIS A 147 -17.15 -2.17 0.43
N SER A 148 -16.86 -3.21 1.22
CA SER A 148 -16.98 -3.19 2.69
C SER A 148 -15.75 -2.58 3.42
N SER A 149 -14.87 -1.91 2.70
CA SER A 149 -13.67 -1.23 3.23
C SER A 149 -13.94 0.25 3.44
N GLU A 150 -13.13 0.93 4.26
CA GLU A 150 -13.16 2.40 4.30
C GLU A 150 -12.90 2.96 2.89
N PHE A 151 -13.80 3.82 2.41
CA PHE A 151 -13.80 4.38 1.06
C PHE A 151 -13.92 5.91 1.12
N LEU A 152 -13.47 6.57 0.06
CA LEU A 152 -13.72 8.00 -0.15
C LEU A 152 -15.05 8.15 -0.87
N LEU A 153 -16.03 8.80 -0.23
CA LEU A 153 -17.30 9.16 -0.88
C LEU A 153 -17.16 10.51 -1.57
N ILE A 154 -17.39 10.52 -2.89
CA ILE A 154 -17.30 11.71 -3.73
C ILE A 154 -18.70 12.06 -4.23
N PRO A 155 -19.34 13.13 -3.72
CA PRO A 155 -20.72 13.46 -4.05
C PRO A 155 -20.98 13.72 -5.54
N PHE A 156 -22.21 13.44 -6.00
CA PHE A 156 -22.68 13.88 -7.31
C PHE A 156 -22.69 15.42 -7.36
N GLY A 157 -21.84 16.01 -8.19
CA GLY A 157 -21.54 17.45 -8.19
C GLY A 157 -20.09 17.76 -8.57
N TYR A 158 -19.23 16.75 -8.55
CA TYR A 158 -17.93 16.78 -9.23
C TYR A 158 -18.13 16.50 -10.72
N PHE A 159 -17.53 17.32 -11.59
CA PHE A 159 -17.68 17.20 -13.05
C PHE A 159 -17.09 15.88 -13.57
N GLU A 160 -17.74 15.31 -14.58
CA GLU A 160 -17.20 14.16 -15.32
C GLU A 160 -16.30 14.62 -16.48
N PRO A 161 -15.18 13.90 -16.75
CA PRO A 161 -14.68 12.76 -15.99
C PRO A 161 -14.10 13.17 -14.64
N LEU A 162 -14.41 12.38 -13.61
CA LEU A 162 -13.96 12.64 -12.24
C LEU A 162 -12.46 12.37 -12.16
N LYS A 163 -11.67 13.41 -11.93
CA LYS A 163 -10.21 13.31 -11.81
C LYS A 163 -9.81 13.07 -10.36
N LEU A 164 -9.08 11.98 -10.15
CA LEU A 164 -8.53 11.57 -8.87
C LEU A 164 -7.02 11.68 -8.92
N GLU A 165 -6.43 12.40 -7.99
CA GLU A 165 -5.00 12.34 -7.75
C GLU A 165 -4.73 11.22 -6.75
N ILE A 166 -3.83 10.30 -7.10
CA ILE A 166 -3.54 9.10 -6.33
C ILE A 166 -2.03 9.04 -6.11
N CYS A 167 -1.62 8.70 -4.89
CA CYS A 167 -0.25 8.34 -4.56
C CYS A 167 -0.25 7.03 -3.76
N ILE A 168 0.44 6.00 -4.24
CA ILE A 168 0.56 4.71 -3.56
C ILE A 168 1.98 4.60 -3.02
N THR A 169 2.12 4.23 -1.76
CA THR A 169 3.39 4.19 -1.04
C THR A 169 3.59 2.84 -0.34
N PRO A 170 4.75 2.18 -0.53
CA PRO A 170 5.08 1.00 0.25
C PRO A 170 5.39 1.42 1.68
N LYS A 171 4.96 0.56 2.62
CA LYS A 171 5.47 0.57 3.99
C LYS A 171 6.81 -0.14 3.97
N ILE A 172 7.81 0.56 4.47
CA ILE A 172 9.15 0.04 4.63
C ILE A 172 9.45 -0.22 6.10
N GLN A 173 10.41 -1.11 6.33
CA GLN A 173 10.98 -1.36 7.64
C GLN A 173 12.32 -0.65 7.76
N ILE A 174 12.52 0.07 8.85
CA ILE A 174 13.78 0.73 9.17
C ILE A 174 14.19 0.40 10.60
N PHE A 175 15.48 0.56 10.89
CA PHE A 175 16.03 0.29 12.20
C PHE A 175 16.58 1.55 12.83
N VAL A 176 16.15 1.88 14.04
CA VAL A 176 16.76 2.93 14.84
C VAL A 176 17.76 2.29 15.81
N ARG A 177 19.04 2.62 15.64
CA ARG A 177 20.15 2.16 16.48
C ARG A 177 20.50 3.19 17.55
N ARG A 178 20.48 2.79 18.81
CA ARG A 178 20.94 3.61 19.93
C ARG A 178 22.45 3.43 20.17
N GLY A 179 23.04 4.39 20.90
CA GLY A 179 24.47 4.35 21.28
C GLY A 179 24.88 3.12 22.09
N ASN A 180 23.96 2.49 22.83
CA ASN A 180 24.19 1.22 23.55
C ASN A 180 24.11 -0.02 22.64
N GLY A 181 23.90 0.14 21.33
CA GLY A 181 23.77 -0.96 20.36
C GLY A 181 22.36 -1.53 20.22
N LYS A 182 21.37 -1.07 21.00
CA LYS A 182 19.98 -1.50 20.85
C LYS A 182 19.43 -1.08 19.48
N MET A 183 18.82 -2.04 18.78
CA MET A 183 18.13 -1.84 17.50
C MET A 183 16.62 -1.92 17.74
N THR A 184 15.89 -0.90 17.29
CA THR A 184 14.43 -0.86 17.32
C THR A 184 13.89 -0.85 15.90
N LEU A 185 13.04 -1.81 15.56
CA LEU A 185 12.36 -1.89 14.26
C LEU A 185 11.18 -0.92 14.22
N LEU A 186 11.11 -0.07 13.20
CA LEU A 186 9.96 0.78 12.91
C LEU A 186 9.41 0.50 11.51
N LYS A 187 8.08 0.49 11.41
CA LYS A 187 7.36 0.43 10.13
C LYS A 187 6.92 1.84 9.76
N VAL A 188 7.37 2.31 8.60
CA VAL A 188 7.17 3.70 8.15
C VAL A 188 6.76 3.74 6.69
N VAL A 189 6.13 4.82 6.27
CA VAL A 189 5.78 5.07 4.88
C VAL A 189 6.81 6.04 4.31
N ILE A 190 7.25 5.86 3.06
CA ILE A 190 8.24 6.76 2.43
C ILE A 190 7.80 8.23 2.37
N SER A 191 6.49 8.50 2.40
CA SER A 191 5.90 9.83 2.43
C SER A 191 5.70 10.39 3.84
N ASP A 192 5.97 9.61 4.89
CA ASP A 192 5.94 10.10 6.27
C ASP A 192 6.98 11.23 6.41
N LYS A 193 6.62 12.27 7.16
CA LYS A 193 7.55 13.34 7.52
C LYS A 193 8.52 12.88 8.61
N ILE A 194 9.62 13.58 8.76
CA ILE A 194 10.54 13.36 9.89
C ILE A 194 9.84 13.59 11.24
N ALA A 195 8.89 14.52 11.33
CA ALA A 195 8.04 14.68 12.52
C ALA A 195 7.28 13.37 12.87
N ASP A 196 6.64 12.76 11.88
CA ASP A 196 5.88 11.51 12.04
C ASP A 196 6.81 10.35 12.45
N LEU A 197 8.01 10.29 11.86
CA LEU A 197 9.03 9.30 12.24
C LEU A 197 9.43 9.43 13.71
N LYS A 198 9.69 10.65 14.19
CA LYS A 198 10.06 10.91 15.59
C LYS A 198 8.92 10.57 16.54
N GLU A 199 7.68 10.90 16.17
CA GLU A 199 6.50 10.54 16.95
C GLU A 199 6.32 9.01 17.04
N LYS A 200 6.47 8.29 15.91
CA LYS A 200 6.43 6.82 15.89
C LYS A 200 7.50 6.21 16.79
N TYR A 201 8.71 6.76 16.77
CA TYR A 201 9.78 6.28 17.65
C TYR A 201 9.49 6.58 19.13
N MET A 202 8.94 7.76 19.45
CA MET A 202 8.51 8.10 20.81
C MET A 202 7.45 7.12 21.32
N ASN A 203 6.47 6.77 20.48
CA ASN A 203 5.41 5.83 20.85
C ASN A 203 5.94 4.41 21.14
N VAL A 204 7.08 4.03 20.56
CA VAL A 204 7.69 2.71 20.76
C VAL A 204 8.70 2.68 21.91
N GLU A 205 9.58 3.68 22.02
CA GLU A 205 10.68 3.69 23.00
C GLU A 205 10.47 4.67 24.17
N GLY A 206 9.45 5.53 24.12
CA GLY A 206 9.14 6.53 25.14
C GLY A 206 10.10 7.73 25.17
N ILE A 207 10.94 7.91 24.14
CA ILE A 207 11.90 9.01 24.09
C ILE A 207 11.21 10.27 23.52
N PRO A 208 11.11 11.38 24.27
CA PRO A 208 10.48 12.60 23.80
C PRO A 208 11.06 13.12 22.47
N VAL A 209 10.20 13.56 21.54
CA VAL A 209 10.57 14.03 20.19
C VAL A 209 11.71 15.06 20.21
N ASN A 210 11.69 16.01 21.14
CA ASN A 210 12.72 17.04 21.28
C ASN A 210 14.10 16.52 21.74
N GLN A 211 14.16 15.31 22.28
CA GLN A 211 15.39 14.62 22.67
C GLN A 211 15.91 13.70 21.56
N GLN A 212 15.15 13.51 20.48
CA GLN A 212 15.52 12.64 19.38
C GLN A 212 16.38 13.35 18.35
N ARG A 213 17.69 13.07 18.36
CA ARG A 213 18.61 13.47 17.30
C ARG A 213 18.92 12.28 16.41
N LEU A 214 18.08 12.12 15.38
CA LEU A 214 18.18 11.05 14.40
C LEU A 214 19.18 11.41 13.30
N MET A 215 20.04 10.47 12.95
CA MET A 215 21.09 10.62 11.95
C MET A 215 21.00 9.48 10.92
N PHE A 216 21.00 9.82 9.64
CA PHE A 216 21.13 8.84 8.56
C PHE A 216 22.41 9.13 7.76
N GLY A 217 23.38 8.21 7.83
CA GLY A 217 24.73 8.44 7.32
C GLY A 217 25.37 9.65 7.99
N ARG A 218 25.69 10.68 7.21
CA ARG A 218 26.25 11.97 7.70
C ARG A 218 25.21 13.09 7.82
N LYS A 219 23.95 12.82 7.51
CA LYS A 219 22.87 13.81 7.53
C LYS A 219 22.05 13.68 8.80
N GLN A 220 21.81 14.82 9.46
CA GLN A 220 20.85 14.89 10.54
C GLN A 220 19.43 14.99 9.96
N LEU A 221 18.47 14.31 10.58
CA LEU A 221 17.05 14.41 10.24
C LEU A 221 16.42 15.51 11.10
N ASP A 222 16.78 16.76 10.78
CA ASP A 222 16.43 17.97 11.54
C ASP A 222 15.24 18.74 10.95
N ASP A 223 15.00 18.67 9.64
CA ASP A 223 13.82 19.27 9.02
C ASP A 223 12.59 18.36 9.20
N ASP A 224 11.68 18.81 10.07
CA ASP A 224 10.44 18.12 10.39
C ASP A 224 9.45 18.04 9.22
N ASN A 225 9.62 18.84 8.16
CA ASN A 225 8.76 18.81 6.98
C ASN A 225 9.30 17.95 5.83
N CYS A 226 10.58 17.61 5.85
CA CYS A 226 11.14 16.66 4.89
C CYS A 226 10.55 15.26 5.11
N THR A 227 10.42 14.52 4.03
CA THR A 227 9.91 13.15 4.03
C THR A 227 11.05 12.14 4.17
N ILE A 228 10.70 10.90 4.52
CA ILE A 228 11.65 9.77 4.53
C ILE A 228 12.30 9.58 3.16
N ALA A 229 11.53 9.78 2.08
CA ALA A 229 12.03 9.73 0.70
C ALA A 229 13.06 10.83 0.40
N ASP A 230 12.90 12.05 0.91
CA ASP A 230 13.84 13.17 0.68
C ASP A 230 15.24 12.88 1.22
N TYR A 231 15.33 12.10 2.29
CA TYR A 231 16.60 11.64 2.86
C TYR A 231 17.14 10.35 2.20
N ASN A 232 16.44 9.83 1.18
CA ASN A 232 16.75 8.57 0.50
C ASN A 232 16.88 7.37 1.47
N ILE A 233 16.02 7.35 2.50
CA ILE A 233 15.91 6.24 3.44
C ILE A 233 15.05 5.15 2.79
N GLN A 234 15.57 3.93 2.77
CA GLN A 234 14.97 2.78 2.09
C GLN A 234 14.73 1.62 3.05
N GLU A 235 14.12 0.54 2.54
CA GLU A 235 13.94 -0.72 3.25
C GLU A 235 15.24 -1.18 3.95
N ASN A 236 15.12 -1.60 5.20
CA ASN A 236 16.21 -2.03 6.09
C ASN A 236 17.28 -0.98 6.40
N SER A 237 17.02 0.30 6.15
CA SER A 237 17.96 1.38 6.50
C SER A 237 18.17 1.49 8.02
N ILE A 238 19.39 1.88 8.42
CA ILE A 238 19.76 2.08 9.83
C ILE A 238 19.91 3.57 10.11
N ILE A 239 19.06 4.09 10.99
CA ILE A 239 19.08 5.45 11.53
C ILE A 239 19.73 5.41 12.91
N TYR A 240 20.67 6.30 13.19
CA TYR A 240 21.35 6.37 14.48
C TYR A 240 20.69 7.42 15.38
N LEU A 241 20.32 7.03 16.60
CA LEU A 241 19.90 7.97 17.64
C LEU A 241 21.13 8.41 18.43
N THR A 242 21.47 9.68 18.32
CA THR A 242 22.45 10.32 19.20
C THR A 242 21.73 10.90 20.41
N CYS A 243 22.09 10.45 21.61
CA CYS A 243 21.72 11.19 22.82
C CYS A 243 22.70 12.38 22.96
N PRO A 244 22.26 13.54 23.47
CA PRO A 244 23.20 14.51 23.99
C PRO A 244 24.08 13.79 25.02
N ALA A 245 25.41 13.95 24.91
CA ALA A 245 26.30 13.51 25.97
C ALA A 245 25.84 14.20 27.27
N SER A 246 25.50 13.39 28.27
CA SER A 246 25.30 13.83 29.65
C SER A 246 26.62 14.29 30.25
#